data_AF-A0A6B9FHY4-F1
#
_entry.id   AF-A0A6B9FHY4-F1
#
_cell.length_a   1.000
_cell.length_b   1.000
_cell.length_c   1.000
_cell.angle_alpha   90.00
_cell.angle_beta   90.00
_cell.angle_gamma   90.00
#
_symmetry.space_group_name_H-M   'P 1'
#
loop_
_entity.id
_entity.type
_entity.pdbx_description
1 polymer ?
#
loop_
_entity_poly.entity_id
_entity_poly.type
_entity_poly.pdbx_seq_one_letter_code
_entity_poly.pdbx_strand_id
1 'polypeptide(L)'
;MIQRTPLANLIQTQMQKLGLSDEALGCSLGYTNPTKAAGRVHALCNGLPLSAKSHFALRRLPAALDIDPDIVVHAVSDTERLIALRKQAAEEQCRLEQEAEDAAWRASFQPQAVILTEHTIPTQITMCGLTGGAKCRRIIPLDLTQSPVTFIQQALDALPQQTVAGSDGGRGVLFFGEAFGLIINYAPDAALRCSLKGEPLEVLDKAYRLGEVRLSFGGGALEPSAVSRVLGLR
;
A
#
# COMPACT_ATOMS: atom_id res chain seq x y z
N MET A 1 18.72 8.17 -10.23
CA MET A 1 18.99 7.36 -11.44
C MET A 1 18.86 5.90 -11.06
N ILE A 2 18.00 5.11 -11.73
CA ILE A 2 17.92 3.67 -11.47
C ILE A 2 19.15 3.01 -12.10
N GLN A 3 20.02 2.47 -11.26
CA GLN A 3 21.24 1.80 -11.72
C GLN A 3 20.85 0.50 -12.46
N ARG A 4 21.18 0.43 -13.75
CA ARG A 4 20.89 -0.72 -14.64
C ARG A 4 21.55 -2.00 -14.12
N THR A 5 20.90 -3.14 -14.36
CA THR A 5 21.43 -4.44 -13.94
C THR A 5 22.60 -4.88 -14.85
N PRO A 6 23.50 -5.76 -14.39
CA PRO A 6 24.58 -6.32 -15.22
C PRO A 6 24.07 -6.94 -16.53
N LEU A 7 22.96 -7.69 -16.49
CA LEU A 7 22.32 -8.26 -17.67
C LEU A 7 21.80 -7.19 -18.64
N ALA A 8 21.17 -6.13 -18.11
CA ALA A 8 20.69 -5.03 -18.94
C ALA A 8 21.83 -4.30 -19.65
N ASN A 9 22.94 -4.08 -18.95
CA ASN A 9 24.13 -3.46 -19.53
C ASN A 9 24.71 -4.36 -20.63
N LEU A 10 24.83 -5.67 -20.39
CA LEU A 10 25.31 -6.62 -21.40
C LEU A 10 24.45 -6.58 -22.67
N ILE A 11 23.12 -6.66 -22.52
CA ILE A 11 22.17 -6.63 -23.64
C ILE A 11 22.32 -5.33 -24.42
N GLN A 12 22.25 -4.18 -23.75
CA GLN A 12 22.28 -2.88 -24.42
C GLN A 12 23.62 -2.60 -25.11
N THR A 13 24.74 -2.95 -24.47
CA THR A 13 26.06 -2.79 -25.09
C THR A 13 26.20 -3.65 -26.34
N GLN A 14 25.72 -4.89 -26.32
CA GLN A 14 25.80 -5.75 -27.51
C GLN A 14 24.83 -5.36 -28.61
N MET A 15 23.61 -4.95 -28.26
CA MET A 15 22.68 -4.40 -29.24
C MET A 15 23.24 -3.16 -29.96
N GLN A 16 23.91 -2.27 -29.22
CA GLN A 16 24.56 -1.11 -29.81
C GLN A 16 25.69 -1.50 -30.77
N LYS A 17 26.51 -2.50 -30.42
CA LYS A 17 27.59 -3.00 -31.27
C LYS A 17 27.08 -3.66 -32.55
N LEU A 18 25.98 -4.41 -32.46
CA LEU A 18 25.39 -5.14 -33.58
C LEU A 18 24.38 -4.30 -34.39
N GLY A 19 24.08 -3.06 -33.96
CA GLY A 19 23.08 -2.21 -34.60
C GLY A 19 21.65 -2.78 -34.51
N LEU A 20 21.35 -3.56 -33.47
CA LEU A 20 20.05 -4.21 -33.29
C LEU A 20 19.03 -3.30 -32.61
N SER A 21 17.79 -3.30 -33.11
CA SER A 21 16.64 -2.74 -32.39
C SER A 21 16.07 -3.75 -31.38
N ASP A 22 15.24 -3.28 -30.45
CA ASP A 22 14.55 -4.13 -29.46
C ASP A 22 13.66 -5.18 -30.14
N GLU A 23 13.00 -4.82 -31.25
CA GLU A 23 12.20 -5.75 -32.06
C GLU A 23 13.09 -6.80 -32.73
N ALA A 24 14.22 -6.39 -33.31
CA ALA A 24 15.13 -7.29 -34.00
C ALA A 24 15.75 -8.32 -33.05
N LEU A 25 16.17 -7.89 -31.86
CA LEU A 25 16.64 -8.80 -30.82
C LEU A 25 15.50 -9.72 -30.37
N GLY A 26 14.32 -9.18 -30.07
CA GLY A 26 13.19 -9.98 -29.63
C GLY A 26 12.76 -11.04 -30.65
N CYS A 27 12.80 -10.72 -31.95
CA CYS A 27 12.58 -11.70 -33.02
C CYS A 27 13.63 -12.81 -33.01
N SER A 28 14.91 -12.46 -32.82
CA SER A 28 16.02 -13.41 -32.71
C SER A 28 15.90 -14.33 -31.47
N LEU A 29 15.23 -13.86 -30.41
CA LEU A 29 14.88 -14.68 -29.25
C LEU A 29 13.70 -15.63 -29.51
N GLY A 30 13.07 -15.59 -30.69
CA GLY A 30 11.99 -16.48 -31.11
C GLY A 30 10.58 -15.92 -30.96
N TYR A 31 10.43 -14.62 -30.72
CA TYR A 31 9.12 -13.97 -30.68
C TYR A 31 8.68 -13.50 -32.08
N THR A 32 7.50 -13.89 -32.53
CA THR A 32 7.01 -13.56 -33.88
C THR A 32 6.33 -12.19 -34.00
N ASN A 33 5.84 -11.63 -32.91
CA ASN A 33 5.16 -10.33 -32.91
C ASN A 33 6.14 -9.21 -32.48
N PRO A 34 6.49 -8.24 -33.35
CA PRO A 34 7.52 -7.23 -33.06
C PRO A 34 7.26 -6.41 -31.79
N THR A 35 6.04 -5.93 -31.58
CA THR A 35 5.69 -5.12 -30.40
C THR A 35 5.82 -5.91 -29.11
N LYS A 36 5.38 -7.19 -29.12
CA LYS A 36 5.56 -8.08 -27.97
C LYS A 36 7.03 -8.44 -27.77
N ALA A 37 7.79 -8.60 -28.86
CA ALA A 37 9.20 -8.93 -28.87
C ALA A 37 10.02 -7.82 -28.18
N ALA A 38 9.81 -6.56 -28.56
CA ALA A 38 10.42 -5.40 -27.91
C ALA A 38 10.04 -5.32 -26.42
N GLY A 39 8.76 -5.54 -26.07
CA GLY A 39 8.32 -5.58 -24.68
C GLY A 39 9.03 -6.66 -23.83
N ARG A 40 9.43 -7.79 -24.43
CA ARG A 40 10.19 -8.85 -23.75
C ARG A 40 11.65 -8.48 -23.54
N VAL A 41 12.28 -7.82 -24.50
CA VAL A 41 13.63 -7.26 -24.34
C VAL A 41 13.63 -6.20 -23.23
N HIS A 42 12.65 -5.29 -23.25
CA HIS A 42 12.46 -4.30 -22.18
C HIS A 42 12.27 -4.96 -20.80
N ALA A 43 11.55 -6.07 -20.71
CA ALA A 43 11.38 -6.83 -19.48
C ALA A 43 12.69 -7.40 -18.93
N LEU A 44 13.57 -7.91 -19.81
CA LEU A 44 14.91 -8.40 -19.43
C LEU A 44 15.82 -7.27 -18.95
N CYS A 45 15.77 -6.11 -19.61
CA CYS A 45 16.58 -4.94 -19.28
C CYS A 45 16.15 -4.21 -18.00
N ASN A 46 14.89 -4.31 -17.59
CA ASN A 46 14.40 -3.61 -16.39
C ASN A 46 14.42 -4.46 -15.12
N GLY A 47 15.06 -5.64 -15.15
CA GLY A 47 15.26 -6.44 -13.94
C GLY A 47 13.96 -6.94 -13.33
N LEU A 48 12.92 -7.16 -14.14
CA LEU A 48 11.80 -7.97 -13.70
C LEU A 48 12.35 -9.34 -13.26
N PRO A 49 11.82 -9.93 -12.18
CA PRO A 49 12.32 -11.20 -11.67
C PRO A 49 12.40 -12.21 -12.81
N LEU A 50 13.54 -12.91 -12.90
CA LEU A 50 13.80 -13.91 -13.93
C LEU A 50 12.83 -15.07 -13.72
N SER A 51 11.65 -14.91 -14.29
CA SER A 51 10.56 -15.87 -14.20
C SER A 51 10.88 -17.11 -15.04
N ALA A 52 10.13 -18.20 -14.80
CA ALA A 52 10.13 -19.36 -15.69
C ALA A 52 9.94 -19.00 -17.18
N LYS A 53 9.22 -17.90 -17.47
CA LYS A 53 8.98 -17.39 -18.83
C LYS A 53 10.23 -16.71 -19.43
N SER A 54 11.13 -16.19 -18.60
CA SER A 54 12.38 -15.53 -19.00
C SER A 54 13.43 -16.55 -19.46
N HIS A 55 13.41 -17.77 -18.91
CA HIS A 55 14.42 -18.80 -19.21
C HIS A 55 14.53 -19.15 -20.69
N PHE A 56 13.42 -19.16 -21.43
CA PHE A 56 13.45 -19.42 -22.87
C PHE A 56 14.24 -18.35 -23.63
N ALA A 57 14.02 -17.07 -23.29
CA ALA A 57 14.74 -15.96 -23.90
C ALA A 57 16.22 -15.98 -23.48
N LEU A 58 16.52 -16.23 -22.19
CA LEU A 58 17.90 -16.28 -21.69
C LEU A 58 18.73 -17.38 -22.38
N ARG A 59 18.12 -18.54 -22.68
CA ARG A 59 18.80 -19.63 -23.40
C ARG A 59 19.19 -19.27 -24.84
N ARG A 60 18.42 -18.39 -25.49
CA ARG A 60 18.66 -17.97 -26.89
C ARG A 60 19.48 -16.69 -26.99
N LEU A 61 19.64 -15.98 -25.89
CA LEU A 61 20.34 -14.71 -25.83
C LEU A 61 21.81 -14.79 -26.29
N PRO A 62 22.61 -15.84 -25.98
CA PRO A 62 23.99 -15.93 -26.47
C PRO A 62 24.07 -15.91 -27.99
N ALA A 63 23.24 -16.74 -28.65
CA ALA A 63 23.18 -16.82 -30.10
C ALA A 63 22.62 -15.53 -30.74
N ALA A 64 21.63 -14.90 -30.11
CA ALA A 64 21.02 -13.68 -30.61
C ALA A 64 21.92 -12.43 -30.47
N LEU A 65 22.87 -12.44 -29.52
CA LEU A 65 23.81 -11.35 -29.28
C LEU A 65 25.24 -11.66 -29.74
N ASP A 66 25.46 -12.80 -30.39
CA ASP A 66 26.79 -13.25 -30.85
C ASP A 66 27.86 -13.21 -29.73
N ILE A 67 27.52 -13.78 -28.57
CA ILE A 67 28.40 -13.82 -27.40
C ILE A 67 28.49 -15.22 -26.81
N ASP A 68 29.58 -15.45 -26.08
CA ASP A 68 29.78 -16.66 -25.31
C ASP A 68 28.64 -16.87 -24.29
N PRO A 69 28.02 -18.07 -24.25
CA PRO A 69 27.02 -18.42 -23.24
C PRO A 69 27.44 -18.15 -21.79
N ASP A 70 28.72 -18.33 -21.46
CA ASP A 70 29.23 -18.16 -20.10
C ASP A 70 29.13 -16.70 -19.64
N ILE A 71 29.32 -15.73 -20.55
CA ILE A 71 29.15 -14.30 -20.27
C ILE A 71 27.70 -14.00 -19.86
N VAL A 72 26.73 -14.62 -20.53
CA VAL A 72 25.31 -14.46 -20.20
C VAL A 72 24.99 -15.10 -18.85
N VAL A 73 25.51 -16.29 -18.57
CA VAL A 73 25.32 -16.97 -17.28
C VAL A 73 25.87 -16.13 -16.12
N HIS A 74 27.07 -15.58 -16.26
CA HIS A 74 27.66 -14.69 -15.26
C HIS A 74 26.82 -13.42 -15.07
N ALA A 75 26.41 -12.75 -16.16
CA ALA A 75 25.60 -11.54 -16.08
C ALA A 75 24.21 -11.79 -15.45
N VAL A 76 23.62 -12.95 -15.68
CA VAL A 76 22.39 -13.40 -15.02
C VAL A 76 22.62 -13.60 -13.53
N SER A 77 23.65 -14.34 -13.13
CA SER A 77 23.98 -14.61 -11.73
C SER A 77 24.24 -13.31 -10.94
N ASP A 78 24.99 -12.37 -11.51
CA ASP A 78 25.26 -11.07 -10.88
C ASP A 78 23.99 -10.21 -10.79
N THR A 79 23.10 -10.31 -11.79
CA THR A 79 21.80 -9.63 -11.75
C THR A 79 20.91 -10.19 -10.65
N GLU A 80 20.84 -11.51 -10.48
CA GLU A 80 20.09 -12.17 -9.39
C GLU A 80 20.63 -11.75 -8.03
N ARG A 81 21.96 -11.77 -7.84
CA ARG A 81 22.60 -11.30 -6.60
C ARG A 81 22.24 -9.85 -6.30
N LEU A 82 22.30 -8.97 -7.30
CA LEU A 82 21.94 -7.56 -7.15
C LEU A 82 20.46 -7.36 -6.77
N ILE A 83 19.55 -8.10 -7.40
CA ILE A 83 18.11 -8.04 -7.09
C ILE A 83 17.85 -8.53 -5.66
N ALA A 84 18.50 -9.63 -5.24
CA ALA A 84 18.37 -10.15 -3.88
C ALA A 84 18.85 -9.15 -2.83
N LEU A 85 20.02 -8.53 -3.04
CA LEU A 85 20.55 -7.48 -2.15
C LEU A 85 19.61 -6.27 -2.08
N ARG A 86 19.06 -5.83 -3.22
CA ARG A 86 18.08 -4.73 -3.25
C ARG A 86 16.80 -5.09 -2.52
N LYS A 87 16.32 -6.33 -2.65
CA LYS A 87 15.14 -6.80 -1.96
C LYS A 87 15.35 -6.79 -0.45
N GLN A 88 16.48 -7.30 0.03
CA GLN A 88 16.85 -7.25 1.44
C GLN A 88 16.95 -5.82 1.97
N ALA A 89 17.61 -4.92 1.22
CA ALA A 89 17.69 -3.51 1.60
C ALA A 89 16.32 -2.83 1.62
N ALA A 90 15.43 -3.15 0.68
CA ALA A 90 14.06 -2.62 0.65
C ALA A 90 13.20 -3.18 1.80
N GLU A 91 13.33 -4.47 2.11
CA GLU A 91 12.66 -5.10 3.27
C GLU A 91 13.13 -4.47 4.59
N GLU A 92 14.44 -4.27 4.75
CA GLU A 92 15.03 -3.58 5.91
C GLU A 92 14.55 -2.13 6.00
N GLN A 93 14.58 -1.40 4.89
CA GLN A 93 14.09 -0.03 4.83
C GLN A 93 12.61 0.06 5.18
N CYS A 94 11.77 -0.84 4.65
CA CYS A 94 10.37 -0.92 5.01
C CYS A 94 10.17 -1.22 6.51
N ARG A 95 11.01 -2.07 7.10
CA ARG A 95 10.97 -2.33 8.54
C ARG A 95 11.31 -1.07 9.34
N LEU A 96 12.40 -0.39 9.01
CA LEU A 96 12.82 0.86 9.67
C LEU A 96 11.75 1.95 9.53
N GLU A 97 11.14 2.08 8.35
CA GLU A 97 10.03 3.00 8.11
C GLU A 97 8.82 2.65 8.96
N GLN A 98 8.44 1.37 9.04
CA GLN A 98 7.34 0.91 9.89
C GLN A 98 7.62 1.17 11.38
N GLU A 99 8.83 0.91 11.86
CA GLU A 99 9.24 1.18 13.23
C GLU A 99 9.21 2.68 13.54
N ALA A 100 9.70 3.52 12.62
CA ALA A 100 9.66 4.98 12.75
C ALA A 100 8.23 5.52 12.71
N GLU A 101 7.38 5.02 11.82
CA GLU A 101 5.96 5.37 11.75
C GLU A 101 5.22 4.96 13.04
N ASP A 102 5.50 3.77 13.56
CA ASP A 102 4.89 3.27 14.80
C ASP A 102 5.36 4.06 16.02
N ALA A 103 6.65 4.41 16.10
CA ALA A 103 7.20 5.28 17.13
C ALA A 103 6.61 6.70 17.07
N ALA A 104 6.52 7.29 15.87
CA ALA A 104 5.93 8.61 15.66
C ALA A 104 4.44 8.61 16.02
N TRP A 105 3.71 7.54 15.68
CA TRP A 105 2.31 7.38 16.05
C TRP A 105 2.14 7.25 17.57
N ARG A 106 2.98 6.46 18.27
CA ARG A 106 2.93 6.38 19.73
C ARG A 106 3.24 7.72 20.40
N ALA A 107 4.21 8.46 19.89
CA ALA A 107 4.59 9.78 20.43
C ALA A 107 3.50 10.85 20.23
N SER A 108 2.71 10.73 19.16
CA SER A 108 1.60 11.64 18.84
C SER A 108 0.21 11.08 19.21
N PHE A 109 0.17 9.97 19.94
CA PHE A 109 -1.07 9.30 20.30
C PHE A 109 -1.97 10.23 21.12
N GLN A 110 -3.26 10.25 20.76
CA GLN A 110 -4.30 10.88 21.54
C GLN A 110 -5.44 9.89 21.76
N PRO A 111 -6.02 9.83 22.98
CA PRO A 111 -7.19 9.01 23.21
C PRO A 111 -8.32 9.39 22.27
N GLN A 112 -8.96 8.38 21.69
CA GLN A 112 -10.03 8.57 20.70
C GLN A 112 -10.98 7.39 20.71
N ALA A 113 -12.23 7.63 20.32
CA ALA A 113 -13.20 6.58 20.13
C ALA A 113 -13.32 6.22 18.64
N VAL A 114 -13.51 4.93 18.34
CA VAL A 114 -13.64 4.41 16.99
C VAL A 114 -14.95 3.64 16.86
N ILE A 115 -15.75 3.97 15.85
CA ILE A 115 -17.00 3.29 15.55
C ILE A 115 -16.70 1.99 14.80
N LEU A 116 -17.19 0.88 15.33
CA LEU A 116 -17.18 -0.43 14.69
C LEU A 116 -18.39 -0.58 13.79
N THR A 117 -18.14 -1.00 12.56
CA THR A 117 -19.11 -1.01 11.46
C THR A 117 -19.02 -2.31 10.70
N GLU A 118 -20.13 -2.72 10.08
CA GLU A 118 -20.22 -3.95 9.27
C GLU A 118 -19.06 -4.11 8.29
N HIS A 119 -18.67 -3.02 7.63
CA HIS A 119 -17.57 -3.01 6.70
C HIS A 119 -16.34 -2.35 7.32
N THR A 120 -15.20 -3.04 7.25
CA THR A 120 -13.89 -2.46 7.56
C THR A 120 -13.31 -1.71 6.37
N ILE A 121 -13.57 -2.21 5.16
CA ILE A 121 -13.24 -1.58 3.88
C ILE A 121 -14.51 -0.88 3.36
N PRO A 122 -14.47 0.44 3.07
CA PRO A 122 -15.67 1.14 2.64
C PRO A 122 -16.16 0.63 1.29
N THR A 123 -17.48 0.50 1.14
CA THR A 123 -18.13 -0.02 -0.08
C THR A 123 -17.91 0.89 -1.30
N GLN A 124 -17.67 2.18 -1.07
CA GLN A 124 -17.27 3.14 -2.09
C GLN A 124 -15.95 3.81 -1.71
N ILE A 125 -14.85 3.04 -1.77
CA ILE A 125 -13.53 3.46 -1.29
C ILE A 125 -13.03 4.78 -1.91
N THR A 126 -13.27 5.01 -3.20
CA THR A 126 -12.87 6.25 -3.89
C THR A 126 -13.61 7.45 -3.31
N MET A 127 -14.94 7.40 -3.19
CA MET A 127 -15.74 8.50 -2.64
C MET A 127 -15.44 8.73 -1.16
N CYS A 128 -15.19 7.64 -0.40
CA CYS A 128 -14.73 7.73 0.97
C CYS A 128 -13.40 8.50 1.05
N GLY A 129 -12.42 8.16 0.21
CA GLY A 129 -11.14 8.88 0.14
C GLY A 129 -11.30 10.35 -0.24
N LEU A 130 -12.16 10.68 -1.20
CA LEU A 130 -12.39 12.07 -1.63
C LEU A 130 -13.09 12.94 -0.58
N THR A 131 -13.79 12.33 0.38
CA THR A 131 -14.61 13.02 1.39
C THR A 131 -14.06 12.89 2.82
N GLY A 132 -12.73 12.75 2.93
CA GLY A 132 -12.00 12.75 4.22
C GLY A 132 -11.62 11.37 4.77
N GLY A 133 -12.01 10.28 4.12
CA GLY A 133 -11.61 8.92 4.47
C GLY A 133 -12.23 8.38 5.76
N ALA A 134 -11.71 7.23 6.22
CA ALA A 134 -12.23 6.54 7.41
C ALA A 134 -12.09 7.38 8.68
N LYS A 135 -11.00 8.14 8.84
CA LYS A 135 -10.73 8.95 10.03
C LYS A 135 -11.84 9.98 10.27
N CYS A 136 -12.26 10.72 9.24
CA CYS A 136 -13.34 11.72 9.36
C CYS A 136 -14.73 11.12 9.65
N ARG A 137 -14.93 9.82 9.39
CA ARG A 137 -16.25 9.17 9.48
C ARG A 137 -16.39 8.25 10.69
N ARG A 138 -15.30 7.64 11.14
CA ARG A 138 -15.32 6.59 12.17
C ARG A 138 -14.60 6.97 13.46
N ILE A 139 -13.84 8.06 13.48
CA ILE A 139 -13.20 8.55 14.71
C ILE A 139 -14.08 9.60 15.35
N ILE A 140 -14.34 9.43 16.65
CA ILE A 140 -14.95 10.43 17.51
C ILE A 140 -13.83 10.99 18.40
N PRO A 141 -13.52 12.29 18.31
CA PRO A 141 -12.55 12.93 19.19
C PRO A 141 -13.10 12.97 20.62
N LEU A 142 -12.23 12.76 21.60
CA LEU A 142 -12.57 12.78 23.02
C LEU A 142 -12.08 14.07 23.66
N ASP A 143 -12.83 14.56 24.65
CA ASP A 143 -12.43 15.71 25.45
C ASP A 143 -11.44 15.26 26.54
N LEU A 144 -10.16 15.49 26.25
CA LEU A 144 -9.03 15.10 27.11
C LEU A 144 -8.89 15.98 28.36
N THR A 145 -9.67 17.06 28.49
CA THR A 145 -9.71 17.85 29.72
C THR A 145 -10.54 17.18 30.81
N GLN A 146 -11.38 16.21 30.45
CA GLN A 146 -12.19 15.42 31.36
C GLN A 146 -11.51 14.11 31.73
N SER A 147 -12.00 13.48 32.80
CA SER A 147 -11.46 12.20 33.29
C SER A 147 -11.71 11.06 32.28
N PRO A 148 -10.74 10.15 32.05
CA PRO A 148 -10.92 9.02 31.12
C PRO A 148 -12.16 8.16 31.37
N VAL A 149 -12.68 8.11 32.60
CA VAL A 149 -13.93 7.40 32.92
C VAL A 149 -15.14 7.91 32.14
N THR A 150 -15.11 9.16 31.65
CA THR A 150 -16.20 9.76 30.87
C THR A 150 -16.13 9.45 29.38
N PHE A 151 -15.03 8.87 28.89
CA PHE A 151 -14.81 8.68 27.44
C PHE A 151 -15.86 7.82 26.75
N ILE A 152 -16.37 6.78 27.43
CA ILE A 152 -17.47 5.96 26.90
C ILE A 152 -18.72 6.84 26.70
N GLN A 153 -19.08 7.63 27.70
CA GLN A 153 -20.26 8.49 27.62
C GLN A 153 -20.11 9.57 26.55
N GLN A 154 -18.93 10.20 26.46
CA GLN A 154 -18.63 11.17 25.41
C GLN A 154 -18.79 10.56 24.01
N ALA A 155 -18.31 9.32 23.82
CA ALA A 155 -18.45 8.62 22.54
C ALA A 155 -19.92 8.32 22.20
N LEU A 156 -20.71 7.90 23.20
CA LEU A 156 -22.15 7.67 23.04
C LEU A 156 -22.92 8.95 22.69
N ASP A 157 -22.59 10.05 23.36
CA ASP A 157 -23.25 11.35 23.15
C ASP A 157 -22.92 11.94 21.77
N ALA A 158 -21.71 11.69 21.26
CA ALA A 158 -21.28 12.13 19.93
C ALA A 158 -21.73 11.19 18.80
N LEU A 159 -22.08 9.92 19.10
CA LEU A 159 -22.47 8.92 18.11
C LEU A 159 -23.58 9.40 17.15
N PRO A 160 -24.63 10.13 17.60
CA PRO A 160 -25.67 10.62 16.70
C PRO A 160 -25.21 11.67 15.69
N GLN A 161 -24.14 12.41 15.98
CA GLN A 161 -23.58 13.40 15.06
C GLN A 161 -22.75 12.72 13.95
N GLN A 162 -22.23 11.54 14.26
CA GLN A 162 -21.31 10.80 13.41
C GLN A 162 -21.99 9.68 12.60
N THR A 163 -23.27 9.42 12.87
CA THR A 163 -24.07 8.34 12.25
C THR A 163 -25.38 8.87 11.67
N VAL A 164 -25.94 8.15 10.72
CA VAL A 164 -27.28 8.40 10.15
C VAL A 164 -28.24 7.37 10.75
N ALA A 165 -29.38 7.84 11.27
CA ALA A 165 -30.40 6.94 11.79
C ALA A 165 -31.07 6.14 10.64
N GLY A 166 -31.12 4.82 10.80
CA GLY A 166 -31.87 3.92 9.94
C GLY A 166 -33.36 3.90 10.29
N SER A 167 -34.18 3.43 9.36
CA SER A 167 -35.62 3.28 9.55
C SER A 167 -36.02 2.21 10.56
N ASP A 168 -35.10 1.30 10.87
CA ASP A 168 -35.20 0.20 11.83
C ASP A 168 -34.66 0.55 13.23
N GLY A 169 -34.23 1.80 13.43
CA GLY A 169 -33.58 2.23 14.68
C GLY A 169 -32.08 1.93 14.75
N GLY A 170 -31.50 1.31 13.72
CA GLY A 170 -30.06 1.15 13.56
C GLY A 170 -29.36 2.49 13.28
N ARG A 171 -28.02 2.48 13.30
CA ARG A 171 -27.21 3.67 13.03
C ARG A 171 -26.15 3.36 11.97
N GLY A 172 -26.31 3.92 10.78
CA GLY A 172 -25.36 3.75 9.68
C GLY A 172 -24.20 4.74 9.72
N VAL A 173 -23.01 4.28 9.35
CA VAL A 173 -21.86 5.15 9.02
C VAL A 173 -21.70 5.18 7.51
N LEU A 174 -21.60 6.38 6.94
CA LEU A 174 -21.47 6.58 5.50
C LEU A 174 -20.30 5.75 4.92
N PHE A 175 -20.60 4.94 3.90
CA PHE A 175 -19.70 3.98 3.24
C PHE A 175 -19.33 2.71 4.02
N PHE A 176 -19.64 2.64 5.32
CA PHE A 176 -19.18 1.55 6.19
C PHE A 176 -20.30 0.64 6.71
N GLY A 177 -21.57 0.95 6.41
CA GLY A 177 -22.71 0.14 6.83
C GLY A 177 -23.16 0.46 8.26
N GLU A 178 -23.89 -0.47 8.88
CA GLU A 178 -24.41 -0.31 10.23
C GLU A 178 -23.29 -0.29 11.28
N ALA A 179 -23.39 0.59 12.26
CA ALA A 179 -22.56 0.59 13.45
C ALA A 179 -23.07 -0.47 14.43
N PHE A 180 -22.17 -1.26 14.98
CA PHE A 180 -22.53 -2.31 15.96
C PHE A 180 -21.77 -2.20 17.28
N GLY A 181 -20.78 -1.30 17.39
CA GLY A 181 -20.02 -1.14 18.62
C GLY A 181 -19.07 0.05 18.58
N LEU A 182 -18.36 0.23 19.69
CA LEU A 182 -17.36 1.28 19.88
C LEU A 182 -16.07 0.65 20.39
N ILE A 183 -14.94 1.25 20.04
CA ILE A 183 -13.66 1.02 20.72
C ILE A 183 -13.17 2.35 21.26
N ILE A 184 -12.88 2.40 22.56
CA ILE A 184 -12.22 3.53 23.20
C ILE A 184 -10.73 3.21 23.29
N ASN A 185 -9.91 3.94 22.55
CA ASN A 185 -8.46 3.86 22.66
C ASN A 185 -8.01 4.79 23.79
N TYR A 186 -7.55 4.23 24.91
CA TYR A 186 -7.07 5.00 26.06
C TYR A 186 -5.57 5.29 25.98
N ALA A 187 -4.80 4.32 25.50
CA ALA A 187 -3.36 4.39 25.29
C ALA A 187 -2.97 3.56 24.06
N PRO A 188 -1.73 3.69 23.53
CA PRO A 188 -1.27 2.86 22.42
C PRO A 188 -1.41 1.35 22.63
N ASP A 189 -1.31 0.92 23.89
CA ASP A 189 -1.32 -0.44 24.42
C ASP A 189 -2.57 -0.75 25.26
N ALA A 190 -3.58 0.14 25.25
CA ALA A 190 -4.81 -0.08 26.00
C ALA A 190 -6.03 0.45 25.25
N ALA A 191 -6.96 -0.44 24.94
CA ALA A 191 -8.27 -0.07 24.43
C ALA A 191 -9.39 -0.92 25.03
N LEU A 192 -10.61 -0.40 24.93
CA LEU A 192 -11.81 -1.07 25.43
C LEU A 192 -12.85 -1.13 24.33
N ARG A 193 -13.31 -2.34 24.01
CA ARG A 193 -14.48 -2.53 23.14
C ARG A 193 -15.74 -2.46 24.00
N CYS A 194 -16.71 -1.67 23.54
CA CYS A 194 -18.01 -1.51 24.17
C CYS A 194 -19.14 -1.74 23.17
N SER A 195 -20.32 -2.11 23.68
CA SER A 195 -21.56 -2.10 22.91
C SER A 195 -22.00 -0.66 22.61
N LEU A 196 -22.96 -0.48 21.70
CA LEU A 196 -23.58 0.83 21.45
C LEU A 196 -24.42 1.36 22.63
N LYS A 197 -24.56 0.58 23.71
CA LYS A 197 -25.16 1.02 24.97
C LYS A 197 -24.12 1.43 26.02
N GLY A 198 -22.82 1.34 25.67
CA GLY A 198 -21.71 1.65 26.58
C GLY A 198 -21.27 0.49 27.46
N GLU A 199 -21.83 -0.69 27.29
CA GLU A 199 -21.46 -1.85 28.10
C GLU A 199 -20.07 -2.34 27.68
N PRO A 200 -19.11 -2.47 28.60
CA PRO A 200 -17.80 -3.03 28.30
C PRO A 200 -17.93 -4.49 27.86
N LEU A 201 -17.31 -4.84 26.73
CA LEU A 201 -17.34 -6.19 26.17
C LEU A 201 -15.98 -6.87 26.26
N GLU A 202 -14.90 -6.15 25.96
CA GLU A 202 -13.55 -6.73 25.85
C GLU A 202 -12.48 -5.66 26.09
N VAL A 203 -11.45 -5.99 26.86
CA VAL A 203 -10.22 -5.18 27.00
C VAL A 203 -9.22 -5.66 25.95
N LEU A 204 -8.69 -4.72 25.17
CA LEU A 204 -7.73 -4.96 24.11
C LEU A 204 -6.34 -4.53 24.56
N ASP A 205 -5.33 -5.33 24.22
CA ASP A 205 -3.91 -5.12 24.51
C ASP A 205 -3.22 -4.05 23.65
N LYS A 206 -3.98 -3.43 22.75
CA LYS A 206 -3.52 -2.37 21.85
C LYS A 206 -4.66 -1.50 21.37
N ALA A 207 -4.33 -0.24 21.07
CA ALA A 207 -5.24 0.66 20.40
C ALA A 207 -5.68 0.09 19.05
N TYR A 208 -6.98 0.22 18.76
CA TYR A 208 -7.50 -0.11 17.44
C TYR A 208 -7.12 0.98 16.44
N ARG A 209 -6.37 0.58 15.40
CA ARG A 209 -5.93 1.46 14.31
C ARG A 209 -6.79 1.22 13.07
N LEU A 210 -7.41 2.29 12.58
CA LEU A 210 -8.11 2.27 11.30
C LEU A 210 -7.11 2.13 10.16
N GLY A 211 -7.50 1.40 9.12
CA GLY A 211 -6.77 1.40 7.85
C GLY A 211 -6.79 2.79 7.22
N GLU A 212 -5.73 3.13 6.50
CA GLU A 212 -5.60 4.39 5.78
C GLU A 212 -5.93 4.20 4.30
N VAL A 213 -6.63 5.18 3.72
CA VAL A 213 -6.82 5.28 2.28
C VAL A 213 -5.85 6.32 1.76
N ARG A 214 -5.00 5.95 0.80
CA ARG A 214 -4.10 6.89 0.11
C ARG A 214 -4.60 7.10 -1.31
N LEU A 215 -4.70 8.36 -1.74
CA LEU A 215 -5.06 8.73 -3.11
C LEU A 215 -3.80 9.16 -3.85
N SER A 216 -3.63 8.73 -5.10
CA SER A 216 -2.50 9.14 -5.95
C SER A 216 -3.00 9.49 -7.35
N PHE A 217 -2.65 10.68 -7.83
CA PHE A 217 -2.96 11.14 -9.19
C PHE A 217 -1.66 11.41 -9.95
N GLY A 218 -1.24 10.51 -10.84
CA GLY A 218 -0.07 10.70 -11.72
C GLY A 218 1.27 11.00 -11.01
N GLY A 219 1.38 10.72 -9.72
CA GLY A 219 2.52 11.11 -8.87
C GLY A 219 2.35 10.64 -7.41
N GLY A 220 3.05 11.30 -6.48
CA GLY A 220 3.11 10.93 -5.06
C GLY A 220 1.75 10.85 -4.35
N ALA A 221 1.70 10.06 -3.28
CA ALA A 221 0.49 9.88 -2.48
C ALA A 221 0.08 11.17 -1.77
N LEU A 222 -1.21 11.47 -1.79
CA LEU A 222 -1.83 12.60 -1.10
C LEU A 222 -2.78 12.10 -0.01
N GLU A 223 -2.78 12.82 1.12
CA GLU A 223 -3.72 12.60 2.20
C GLU A 223 -5.17 12.92 1.76
N PRO A 224 -6.16 12.05 2.08
CA PRO A 224 -7.58 12.27 1.78
C PRO A 224 -8.11 13.67 2.14
N SER A 225 -7.71 14.19 3.30
CA SER A 225 -8.13 15.50 3.79
C SER A 225 -7.55 16.68 3.00
N ALA A 226 -6.40 16.49 2.33
CA ALA A 226 -5.83 17.47 1.43
C ALA A 226 -6.61 17.49 0.11
N VAL A 227 -6.98 16.32 -0.41
CA VAL A 227 -7.78 16.20 -1.65
C VAL A 227 -9.19 16.76 -1.47
N SER A 228 -9.88 16.46 -0.36
CA SER A 228 -11.22 17.00 -0.06
C SER A 228 -11.25 18.53 -0.05
N ARG A 229 -10.21 19.15 0.53
CA ARG A 229 -10.05 20.62 0.56
C ARG A 229 -9.85 21.22 -0.83
N VAL A 230 -9.04 20.58 -1.68
CA VAL A 230 -8.82 21.03 -3.06
C VAL A 230 -10.09 20.93 -3.91
N LEU A 231 -10.93 19.92 -3.65
CA LEU A 231 -12.18 19.70 -4.39
C LEU A 231 -13.39 20.43 -3.81
N GLY A 232 -13.23 21.22 -2.75
CA GLY A 232 -14.30 22.01 -2.14
C GLY A 232 -15.37 21.20 -1.40
N LEU A 233 -15.08 19.94 -1.06
CA LEU A 233 -15.97 19.07 -0.31
C LEU A 233 -15.64 19.23 1.18
N ARG A 234 -16.54 19.87 1.95
CA ARG A 234 -16.42 20.04 3.40
C ARG A 234 -16.73 18.75 4.15
#